data_AF-A0A4S5DJ69-F1
#
_entry.id   AF-A0A4S5DJ69-F1
#
_cell.length_a   1.000
_cell.length_b   1.000
_cell.length_c   1.000
_cell.angle_alpha   90.00
_cell.angle_beta   90.00
_cell.angle_gamma   90.00
#
_symmetry.space_group_name_H-M   'P 1'
#
loop_
_entity.id
_entity.type
_entity.pdbx_description
1 polymer ?
#
loop_
_entity_poly.entity_id
_entity_poly.type
_entity_poly.pdbx_seq_one_letter_code
_entity_poly.pdbx_strand_id
1 'polypeptide(L)'
;MGNQEAKIYQAPLGKLRTAHLAVVAEIEAEPDPEVAFRRATALREDTDVMVSEAATLRARMAFRVWRSEPMSLSQLAARLGTSKARADQLIRIAKAYKE
;
A
#
# COMPACT_ATOMS: atom_id res chain seq x y z
N MET A 1 8.78 3.93 -23.47
CA MET A 1 7.75 4.47 -22.55
C MET A 1 7.90 4.04 -21.08
N GLY A 2 8.76 3.08 -20.71
CA GLY A 2 8.88 2.63 -19.29
C GLY A 2 9.64 3.56 -18.31
N ASN A 3 10.36 4.58 -18.79
CA ASN A 3 11.22 5.42 -17.93
C ASN A 3 10.54 6.67 -17.35
N GLN A 4 9.38 7.06 -17.88
CA GLN A 4 8.71 8.30 -17.47
C GLN A 4 7.62 8.03 -16.42
N GLU A 5 6.87 6.93 -16.57
CA GLU A 5 5.90 6.48 -15.56
C GLU A 5 6.58 6.17 -14.22
N ALA A 6 7.72 5.47 -14.23
CA ALA A 6 8.48 5.18 -13.01
C ALA A 6 8.93 6.48 -12.28
N LYS A 7 9.32 7.52 -13.03
CA LYS A 7 9.73 8.81 -12.46
C LYS A 7 8.56 9.61 -11.88
N ILE A 8 7.38 9.51 -12.47
CA ILE A 8 6.17 10.21 -11.99
C ILE A 8 5.78 9.73 -10.59
N TYR A 9 5.90 8.43 -10.31
CA TYR A 9 5.57 7.88 -8.99
C TYR A 9 6.71 8.03 -7.95
N GLN A 10 7.95 8.19 -8.39
CA GLN A 10 9.10 8.33 -7.48
C GLN A 10 9.06 9.64 -6.69
N ALA A 11 8.64 10.76 -7.29
CA ALA A 11 8.64 12.05 -6.60
C ALA A 11 7.62 12.12 -5.44
N PRO A 12 6.34 11.71 -5.59
CA PRO A 12 5.39 11.64 -4.47
C PRO A 12 5.82 10.65 -3.39
N LEU A 13 6.34 9.47 -3.76
CA LEU A 13 6.86 8.50 -2.79
C LEU A 13 8.07 9.05 -2.03
N GLY A 14 8.91 9.84 -2.69
CA GLY A 14 10.01 10.56 -2.05
C GLY A 14 9.51 11.51 -0.98
N LYS A 15 8.47 12.31 -1.26
CA LYS A 15 7.85 13.21 -0.27
C LYS A 15 7.29 12.46 0.93
N LEU A 16 6.63 11.32 0.69
CA LEU A 16 6.09 10.48 1.77
C LEU A 16 7.21 9.96 2.69
N ARG A 17 8.31 9.48 2.11
CA ARG A 17 9.47 9.02 2.86
C ARG A 17 10.11 10.15 3.65
N THR A 18 10.29 11.32 3.04
CA THR A 18 10.84 12.49 3.73
C THR A 18 9.97 12.93 4.90
N ALA A 19 8.65 12.98 4.72
CA ALA A 19 7.72 13.32 5.80
C ALA A 19 7.78 12.31 6.94
N HIS A 20 7.80 11.01 6.63
CA HIS A 20 7.94 9.96 7.63
C HIS A 20 9.24 10.10 8.45
N LEU A 21 10.38 10.34 7.78
CA LEU A 21 11.67 10.55 8.45
C LEU A 21 11.69 11.82 9.31
N ALA A 22 11.01 12.89 8.88
CA ALA A 22 10.90 14.11 9.67
C ALA A 22 10.13 13.86 10.98
N VAL A 23 9.02 13.12 10.93
CA VAL A 23 8.24 12.76 12.13
C VAL A 23 9.06 11.86 13.05
N VAL A 24 9.81 10.89 12.53
CA VAL A 24 10.71 10.05 13.33
C VAL A 24 11.74 10.92 14.06
N ALA A 25 12.38 11.87 13.37
CA ALA A 25 13.35 12.77 13.99
C ALA A 25 12.74 13.65 15.10
N GLU A 26 11.51 14.14 14.91
CA GLU A 26 10.78 14.90 15.95
C GLU A 26 10.44 14.04 17.17
N ILE A 27 10.12 12.76 16.98
CA ILE A 27 9.85 11.81 18.07
C ILE A 27 11.15 11.50 18.82
N GLU A 28 12.25 11.25 18.11
CA GLU A 28 13.55 10.96 18.73
C GLU A 28 14.14 12.16 19.49
N ALA A 29 13.78 13.38 19.08
CA ALA A 29 14.20 14.61 19.76
C ALA A 29 13.34 14.95 21.00
N GLU A 30 12.24 14.23 21.26
CA GLU A 30 11.36 14.47 22.40
C GLU A 30 12.05 14.10 23.72
N PRO A 31 12.25 15.06 24.66
CA PRO A 31 12.95 14.78 25.91
C PRO A 31 12.18 13.87 26.88
N ASP A 32 10.84 13.89 26.85
CA ASP A 32 10.01 13.04 27.69
C ASP A 32 9.81 11.66 27.04
N PRO A 33 10.37 10.56 27.61
CA PRO A 33 10.26 9.23 27.02
C PRO A 33 8.82 8.72 26.89
N GLU A 34 7.91 9.13 27.77
CA GLU A 34 6.51 8.71 27.73
C GLU A 34 5.76 9.41 26.59
N VAL A 35 6.05 10.70 26.37
CA VAL A 35 5.54 11.45 25.22
C VAL A 35 6.09 10.87 23.92
N ALA A 36 7.39 10.57 23.86
CA ALA A 36 8.03 9.95 22.70
C ALA A 36 7.36 8.61 22.35
N PHE A 37 7.13 7.75 23.33
CA PHE A 37 6.46 6.46 23.15
C PHE A 37 5.02 6.61 22.60
N ARG A 38 4.23 7.52 23.16
CA ARG A 38 2.87 7.79 22.67
C ARG A 38 2.87 8.28 21.22
N ARG A 39 3.77 9.19 20.86
CA ARG A 39 3.89 9.68 19.48
C ARG A 39 4.35 8.58 18.52
N ALA A 40 5.27 7.72 18.93
CA ALA A 40 5.69 6.56 18.13
C ALA A 40 4.52 5.58 17.89
N THR A 41 3.65 5.41 18.89
CA THR A 41 2.44 4.58 18.77
C THR A 41 1.47 5.21 17.77
N ALA A 42 1.21 6.51 17.85
CA ALA A 42 0.36 7.22 16.89
C ALA A 42 0.92 7.12 15.45
N LEU A 43 2.23 7.31 15.25
CA LEU A 43 2.88 7.15 13.95
C LEU A 43 2.68 5.73 13.38
N ARG A 44 2.75 4.70 14.22
CA ARG A 44 2.47 3.32 13.80
C ARG A 44 1.03 3.17 13.34
N GLU A 45 0.07 3.66 14.12
CA GLU A 45 -1.36 3.56 13.79
C GLU A 45 -1.67 4.22 12.44
N ASP A 46 -1.15 5.42 12.21
CA ASP A 46 -1.30 6.11 10.92
C ASP A 46 -0.63 5.35 9.76
N THR A 47 0.54 4.76 10.01
CA THR A 47 1.24 3.94 9.02
C THR A 47 0.45 2.67 8.68
N ASP A 48 -0.19 2.03 9.67
CA ASP A 48 -1.03 0.86 9.48
C ASP A 48 -2.25 1.18 8.60
N VAL A 49 -2.86 2.37 8.77
CA VAL A 49 -3.93 2.87 7.89
C VAL A 49 -3.43 2.98 6.44
N MET A 50 -2.27 3.61 6.22
CA MET A 50 -1.70 3.75 4.88
C MET A 50 -1.38 2.41 4.22
N VAL A 51 -0.88 1.44 4.99
CA VAL A 51 -0.63 0.06 4.51
C VAL A 51 -1.93 -0.62 4.09
N SER A 52 -3.00 -0.47 4.88
CA SER A 52 -4.33 -1.01 4.57
C SER A 52 -4.91 -0.40 3.29
N GLU A 53 -4.82 0.92 3.12
CA GLU A 53 -5.27 1.63 1.92
C GLU A 53 -4.48 1.18 0.68
N ALA A 54 -3.16 1.03 0.79
CA ALA A 54 -2.31 0.54 -0.28
C ALA A 54 -2.65 -0.92 -0.67
N ALA A 55 -2.90 -1.79 0.32
CA ALA A 55 -3.33 -3.16 0.09
C ALA A 55 -4.69 -3.21 -0.63
N THR A 56 -5.62 -2.34 -0.23
CA THR A 56 -6.94 -2.19 -0.86
C THR A 56 -6.83 -1.68 -2.29
N LEU A 57 -5.99 -0.66 -2.54
CA LEU A 57 -5.69 -0.19 -3.89
C LEU A 57 -5.14 -1.31 -4.77
N ARG A 58 -4.20 -2.12 -4.26
CA ARG A 58 -3.64 -3.27 -4.98
C ARG A 58 -4.72 -4.29 -5.33
N ALA A 59 -5.62 -4.61 -4.40
CA ALA A 59 -6.76 -5.49 -4.65
C ALA A 59 -7.67 -4.94 -5.76
N ARG A 60 -8.02 -3.64 -5.70
CA ARG A 60 -8.82 -2.99 -6.75
C ARG A 60 -8.15 -3.03 -8.11
N MET A 61 -6.83 -2.83 -8.18
CA MET A 61 -6.09 -2.93 -9.45
C MET A 61 -6.06 -4.37 -10.00
N ALA A 62 -5.87 -5.37 -9.14
CA ALA A 62 -5.97 -6.78 -9.55
C ALA A 62 -7.37 -7.10 -10.11
N PHE A 63 -8.42 -6.61 -9.46
CA PHE A 63 -9.80 -6.77 -9.95
C PHE A 63 -10.05 -6.04 -11.27
N ARG A 64 -9.46 -4.87 -11.47
CA ARG A 64 -9.54 -4.13 -12.75
C ARG A 64 -8.89 -4.92 -13.89
N VAL A 65 -7.72 -5.52 -13.65
CA VAL A 65 -7.07 -6.43 -14.62
C VAL A 65 -7.92 -7.67 -14.89
N TRP A 66 -8.51 -8.25 -13.85
CA TRP A 66 -9.39 -9.41 -14.00
C TRP A 66 -10.68 -9.11 -14.78
N ARG A 67 -11.19 -7.88 -14.69
CA ARG A 67 -12.40 -7.45 -15.42
C ARG A 67 -12.13 -6.93 -16.83
N SER A 68 -10.91 -6.55 -17.18
CA SER A 68 -10.61 -6.04 -18.52
C SER A 68 -10.65 -7.13 -19.59
N GLU A 69 -10.39 -8.38 -19.21
CA GLU A 69 -10.40 -9.54 -20.10
C GLU A 69 -10.97 -10.76 -19.32
N PRO A 70 -11.85 -11.58 -19.91
CA PRO A 70 -12.33 -12.80 -19.25
C PRO A 70 -11.15 -13.76 -19.02
N MET A 71 -10.77 -13.97 -17.76
CA MET A 71 -9.68 -14.88 -17.41
C MET A 71 -9.94 -15.66 -16.12
N SER A 72 -9.35 -16.85 -16.03
CA SER A 72 -9.35 -17.65 -14.80
C SER A 72 -8.44 -17.03 -13.73
N LEU A 73 -8.64 -17.42 -12.46
CA LEU A 73 -7.77 -17.00 -11.35
C LEU A 73 -6.32 -17.45 -11.55
N SER A 74 -6.09 -18.59 -12.21
CA SER A 74 -4.73 -19.07 -12.51
C SER A 74 -4.03 -18.18 -13.54
N GLN A 75 -4.75 -17.72 -14.56
CA GLN A 75 -4.22 -16.77 -15.56
C GLN A 75 -3.96 -15.41 -14.93
N LEU A 76 -4.85 -14.93 -14.07
CA LEU A 76 -4.64 -13.70 -13.31
C LEU A 76 -3.39 -13.80 -12.41
N ALA A 77 -3.24 -14.91 -11.69
CA ALA A 77 -2.10 -15.15 -10.82
C ALA A 77 -0.77 -15.11 -11.59
N ALA A 78 -0.71 -15.79 -12.75
CA ALA A 78 0.44 -15.74 -13.64
C ALA A 78 0.74 -14.31 -14.13
N ARG A 79 -0.30 -13.56 -14.54
CA ARG A 79 -0.15 -12.18 -15.05
C ARG A 79 0.32 -11.19 -13.97
N LEU A 80 -0.08 -11.40 -12.72
CA LEU A 80 0.29 -10.56 -11.58
C LEU A 80 1.57 -11.02 -10.86
N GLY A 81 2.19 -12.12 -11.29
CA GLY A 81 3.37 -12.69 -10.63
C GLY A 81 3.09 -13.14 -9.19
N THR A 82 1.94 -13.77 -8.94
CA THR A 82 1.53 -14.20 -7.60
C THR A 82 0.91 -15.59 -7.60
N SER A 83 0.62 -16.15 -6.42
CA SER A 83 -0.03 -17.46 -6.31
C SER A 83 -1.53 -17.37 -6.62
N LYS A 84 -2.13 -18.50 -7.04
CA LYS A 84 -3.59 -18.57 -7.27
C LYS A 84 -4.39 -18.19 -6.02
N ALA A 85 -3.96 -18.64 -4.85
CA ALA A 85 -4.59 -18.29 -3.57
C ALA A 85 -4.52 -16.78 -3.30
N ARG A 86 -3.39 -16.14 -3.60
CA ARG A 86 -3.23 -14.69 -3.43
C ARG A 86 -4.08 -13.91 -4.43
N ALA A 87 -4.16 -14.36 -5.68
CA ALA A 87 -5.04 -13.76 -6.68
C ALA A 87 -6.52 -13.84 -6.24
N ASP A 88 -6.96 -15.01 -5.76
CA ASP A 88 -8.32 -15.18 -5.21
C ASP A 88 -8.59 -14.24 -4.04
N GLN A 89 -7.66 -14.15 -3.07
CA GLN A 89 -7.78 -13.23 -1.93
C GLN A 89 -7.94 -11.77 -2.38
N LEU A 90 -7.14 -11.32 -3.36
CA LEU A 90 -7.25 -9.95 -3.90
C LEU A 90 -8.62 -9.69 -4.54
N ILE A 91 -9.17 -10.66 -5.26
CA ILE A 91 -10.51 -10.54 -5.86
C ILE A 91 -11.60 -10.48 -4.79
N ARG A 92 -11.50 -11.29 -3.73
CA ARG A 92 -12.46 -11.26 -2.62
C ARG A 92 -12.43 -9.92 -1.88
N ILE A 93 -11.24 -9.41 -1.56
CA ILE A 93 -11.08 -8.09 -0.93
C ILE A 93 -11.69 -7.01 -1.83
N ALA A 94 -11.38 -7.00 -3.12
CA ALA A 94 -11.89 -5.98 -4.03
C ALA A 94 -13.43 -6.02 -4.20
N LYS A 95 -14.05 -7.20 -4.08
CA LYS A 95 -15.51 -7.35 -4.10
C LYS A 95 -16.15 -6.83 -2.81
N ALA A 96 -15.55 -7.10 -1.65
CA ALA A 96 -16.05 -6.63 -0.35
C ALA A 96 -16.01 -5.10 -0.20
N TYR A 97 -15.16 -4.40 -0.96
CA TYR A 97 -15.10 -2.93 -1.01
C TYR A 97 -16.07 -2.27 -2.02
N LYS A 98 -16.85 -3.07 -2.78
CA LYS A 98 -17.78 -2.57 -3.80
C LYS A 98 -19.23 -2.45 -3.30
N GLU A 99 -19.46 -2.73 -2.03
CA GLU A 99 -20.70 -2.54 -1.27
C GLU A 99 -20.51 -1.37 -0.30
#